data_AF-A0AAD8CDT1-F1
#
_entry.id   AF-A0AAD8CDT1-F1
#
_cell.length_a   1.000
_cell.length_b   1.000
_cell.length_c   1.000
_cell.angle_alpha   90.00
_cell.angle_beta   90.00
_cell.angle_gamma   90.00
#
_symmetry.space_group_name_H-M   'P 1'
#
loop_
_entity.id
_entity.type
_entity.pdbx_description
1 polymer ?
#
loop_
_entity_poly.entity_id
_entity_poly.type
_entity_poly.pdbx_seq_one_letter_code
_entity_poly.pdbx_strand_id
1 'polypeptide(L)'
;MLVGPRSRPRCREFTGPTPHSVAVRAKFPSAKPPSFLILERRRQDEAREEVLAFTKYHSQCAMKSNWEKITDRRIMHGTVQRRVHEAMHQYKMGIEERRERLRDLLDTEEKHYINEMESMEETTLERQAKMRERAKTLRERRESERQKLVVEKRDQQFREQCEELRSLMTHRRQGEVCSERKVQLTMKEEIRKAEKEQEKLFADLWDKDRLAKEARRSRKH
;
A
#
# COMPACT_ATOMS: atom_id res chain seq x y z
N MET A 1 31.78 -97.82 -15.04
CA MET A 1 31.83 -99.29 -14.90
C MET A 1 31.26 -99.65 -13.55
N LEU A 2 30.27 -100.54 -13.51
CA LEU A 2 29.93 -101.47 -12.41
C LEU A 2 28.72 -102.26 -12.92
N VAL A 3 29.01 -103.30 -13.70
CA VAL A 3 28.02 -104.19 -14.30
C VAL A 3 27.56 -105.15 -13.20
N GLY A 4 26.36 -104.93 -12.67
CA GLY A 4 25.71 -105.86 -11.74
C GLY A 4 25.52 -107.25 -12.39
N PRO A 5 25.49 -108.33 -11.59
CA PRO A 5 25.55 -109.69 -12.11
C PRO A 5 24.38 -109.98 -13.06
N ARG A 6 24.70 -110.36 -14.30
CA ARG A 6 23.73 -110.86 -15.28
C ARG A 6 23.08 -112.12 -14.72
N SER A 7 21.87 -111.98 -14.20
CA SER A 7 21.00 -113.09 -13.81
C SER A 7 20.86 -114.04 -14.99
N ARG A 8 21.34 -115.29 -14.83
CA ARG A 8 21.22 -116.35 -15.83
C ARG A 8 19.73 -116.56 -16.18
N PRO A 9 19.35 -116.74 -17.46
CA PRO A 9 18.00 -117.16 -17.77
C PRO A 9 17.76 -118.53 -17.11
N ARG A 10 16.89 -118.57 -16.11
CA ARG A 10 16.47 -119.80 -15.45
C ARG A 10 15.64 -120.58 -16.47
N CYS A 11 16.26 -121.45 -17.26
CA CYS A 11 15.53 -122.45 -18.04
C CYS A 11 14.60 -123.19 -17.08
N ARG A 12 13.29 -123.13 -17.36
CA ARG A 12 12.23 -123.62 -16.46
C ARG A 12 11.82 -125.04 -16.83
N GLU A 13 12.45 -125.60 -17.84
CA GLU A 13 12.18 -126.90 -18.44
C GLU A 13 13.02 -127.98 -17.76
N PHE A 14 12.38 -129.11 -17.45
CA PHE A 14 12.99 -130.31 -16.88
C PHE A 14 12.62 -131.50 -17.77
N THR A 15 13.62 -132.18 -18.34
CA THR A 15 13.44 -133.36 -19.19
C THR A 15 13.26 -134.62 -18.35
N GLY A 16 12.17 -135.35 -18.57
CA GLY A 16 11.86 -136.60 -17.88
C GLY A 16 12.53 -137.83 -18.50
N PRO A 17 12.33 -139.03 -17.92
CA PRO A 17 13.04 -140.25 -18.29
C PRO A 17 12.61 -140.86 -19.64
N THR A 18 11.56 -140.34 -20.29
CA THR A 18 11.14 -140.75 -21.63
C THR A 18 11.44 -139.65 -22.67
N PRO A 19 11.90 -139.99 -23.88
CA PRO A 19 12.10 -139.02 -24.95
C PRO A 19 10.80 -138.25 -25.22
N HIS A 20 10.86 -136.91 -25.29
CA HIS A 20 9.74 -135.95 -25.44
C HIS A 20 8.91 -135.64 -24.17
N SER A 21 9.32 -136.11 -22.99
CA SER A 21 8.73 -135.64 -21.73
C SER A 21 9.45 -134.38 -21.21
N VAL A 22 8.80 -133.22 -21.28
CA VAL A 22 9.32 -131.95 -20.74
C VAL A 22 8.31 -131.35 -19.77
N ALA A 23 8.72 -131.13 -18.53
CA ALA A 23 7.94 -130.45 -17.51
C ALA A 23 8.44 -129.01 -17.31
N VAL A 24 7.53 -128.04 -17.28
CA VAL A 24 7.87 -126.63 -17.03
C VAL A 24 7.52 -126.26 -15.58
N ARG A 25 8.52 -125.82 -14.80
CA ARG A 25 8.31 -125.34 -13.42
C ARG A 25 7.37 -124.14 -13.42
N ALA A 26 6.25 -124.21 -12.70
CA ALA A 26 5.26 -123.12 -12.60
C ALA A 26 5.89 -121.82 -12.06
N LYS A 27 5.42 -120.64 -12.54
CA LYS A 27 5.84 -119.34 -11.94
C LYS A 27 5.26 -119.27 -10.55
N PHE A 28 6.06 -118.88 -9.56
CA PHE A 28 5.49 -118.46 -8.29
C PHE A 28 4.56 -117.27 -8.57
N PRO A 29 3.37 -117.21 -7.96
CA PRO A 29 2.49 -116.06 -8.10
C PRO A 29 3.27 -114.81 -7.68
N SER A 30 3.14 -113.71 -8.43
CA SER A 30 3.78 -112.46 -8.02
C SER A 30 3.28 -112.09 -6.63
N ALA A 31 4.19 -111.72 -5.71
CA ALA A 31 3.83 -111.28 -4.36
C ALA A 31 2.90 -110.05 -4.36
N LYS A 32 2.89 -109.31 -5.48
CA LYS A 32 2.00 -108.19 -5.71
C LYS A 32 0.70 -108.67 -6.36
N PRO A 33 -0.47 -108.26 -5.83
CA PRO A 33 -1.75 -108.52 -6.47
C PRO A 33 -1.76 -107.99 -7.92
N PRO A 34 -2.52 -108.61 -8.85
CA PRO A 34 -2.64 -108.15 -10.23
C PRO A 34 -3.07 -106.68 -10.37
N SER A 35 -3.75 -106.13 -9.36
CA SER A 35 -4.26 -104.75 -9.28
C SER A 35 -3.31 -103.75 -8.61
N PHE A 36 -2.11 -104.14 -8.18
CA PHE A 36 -1.19 -103.29 -7.40
C PHE A 36 -0.89 -101.94 -8.08
N LEU A 37 -0.61 -101.94 -9.38
CA LEU A 37 -0.33 -100.71 -10.14
C LEU A 37 -1.56 -99.78 -10.25
N ILE A 38 -2.77 -100.36 -10.24
CA ILE A 38 -4.03 -99.62 -10.28
C ILE A 38 -4.28 -98.95 -8.91
N LEU A 39 -4.01 -99.67 -7.82
CA LEU A 39 -4.13 -99.13 -6.46
C LEU A 39 -3.09 -98.03 -6.17
N GLU A 40 -1.84 -98.20 -6.61
CA GLU A 40 -0.83 -97.13 -6.49
C GLU A 40 -1.21 -95.90 -7.32
N ARG A 41 -1.72 -96.08 -8.54
CA ARG A 41 -2.19 -94.96 -9.36
C ARG A 41 -3.36 -94.23 -8.69
N ARG A 42 -4.34 -94.96 -8.14
CA ARG A 42 -5.46 -94.37 -7.39
C ARG A 42 -4.96 -93.56 -6.19
N ARG A 43 -4.01 -94.09 -5.42
CA ARG A 43 -3.41 -93.38 -4.29
C ARG A 43 -2.69 -92.09 -4.74
N GLN A 44 -1.99 -92.12 -5.87
CA GLN A 44 -1.34 -90.94 -6.44
C GLN A 44 -2.37 -89.91 -6.95
N ASP A 45 -3.44 -90.37 -7.57
CA ASP A 45 -4.51 -89.53 -8.07
C ASP A 45 -5.29 -88.89 -6.91
N GLU A 46 -5.60 -89.63 -5.84
CA GLU A 46 -6.21 -89.11 -4.61
C GLU A 46 -5.33 -88.02 -3.98
N ALA A 47 -4.03 -88.26 -3.81
CA ALA A 47 -3.10 -87.25 -3.29
C ALA A 47 -3.00 -86.01 -4.18
N ARG A 48 -3.10 -86.18 -5.51
CA ARG A 48 -3.13 -85.05 -6.46
C ARG A 48 -4.42 -84.25 -6.31
N GLU A 49 -5.56 -84.91 -6.21
CA GLU A 49 -6.86 -84.24 -6.03
C GLU A 49 -6.90 -83.46 -4.70
N GLU A 50 -6.33 -83.99 -3.62
CA GLU A 50 -6.19 -83.26 -2.35
C GLU A 50 -5.36 -81.98 -2.50
N VAL A 51 -4.21 -82.05 -3.17
CA VAL A 51 -3.36 -80.87 -3.43
C VAL A 51 -4.06 -79.88 -4.36
N LEU A 52 -4.78 -80.36 -5.38
CA LEU A 52 -5.58 -79.50 -6.27
C LEU A 52 -6.72 -78.81 -5.52
N ALA A 53 -7.41 -79.50 -4.63
CA ALA A 53 -8.45 -78.92 -3.79
C ALA A 53 -7.86 -77.85 -2.85
N PHE A 54 -6.72 -78.14 -2.21
CA PHE A 54 -6.03 -77.19 -1.33
C PHE A 54 -5.56 -75.94 -2.08
N THR A 55 -4.92 -76.10 -3.24
CA THR A 55 -4.45 -74.97 -4.07
C THR A 55 -5.59 -74.12 -4.61
N LYS A 56 -6.71 -74.74 -5.00
CA LYS A 56 -7.95 -74.03 -5.38
C LYS A 56 -8.53 -73.25 -4.20
N TYR A 57 -8.61 -73.85 -3.02
CA TYR A 57 -9.09 -73.16 -1.82
C TYR A 57 -8.17 -71.98 -1.47
N HIS A 58 -6.86 -72.20 -1.47
CA HIS A 58 -5.87 -71.17 -1.18
C HIS A 58 -5.94 -70.00 -2.18
N SER A 59 -6.08 -70.27 -3.47
CA SER A 59 -6.20 -69.21 -4.49
C SER A 59 -7.49 -68.40 -4.35
N GLN A 60 -8.61 -69.03 -4.00
CA GLN A 60 -9.86 -68.34 -3.68
C GLN A 60 -9.72 -67.45 -2.44
N CYS A 61 -9.09 -67.95 -1.38
CA CYS A 61 -8.80 -67.16 -0.17
C CYS A 61 -7.88 -65.97 -0.48
N ALA A 62 -6.84 -66.18 -1.30
CA ALA A 62 -5.93 -65.10 -1.71
C ALA A 62 -6.66 -64.02 -2.53
N MET A 63 -7.55 -64.42 -3.43
CA MET A 63 -8.37 -63.48 -4.21
C MET A 63 -9.27 -62.64 -3.30
N LYS A 64 -9.96 -63.27 -2.33
CA LYS A 64 -10.79 -62.56 -1.35
C LYS A 64 -9.98 -61.58 -0.51
N SER A 65 -8.84 -62.01 0.03
CA SER A 65 -7.97 -61.13 0.81
C SER A 65 -7.44 -59.95 -0.01
N ASN A 66 -7.11 -60.15 -1.29
CA ASN A 66 -6.70 -59.05 -2.16
C ASN A 66 -7.84 -58.07 -2.41
N TRP A 67 -9.05 -58.57 -2.64
CA TRP A 67 -10.24 -57.74 -2.81
C TRP A 67 -10.55 -56.91 -1.55
N GLU A 68 -10.46 -57.51 -0.36
CA GLU A 68 -10.61 -56.80 0.93
C GLU A 68 -9.58 -55.67 1.04
N LYS A 69 -8.29 -55.95 0.79
CA LYS A 69 -7.22 -54.94 0.83
C LYS A 69 -7.46 -53.78 -0.13
N ILE A 70 -7.91 -54.06 -1.35
CA ILE A 70 -8.20 -53.03 -2.36
C ILE A 70 -9.40 -52.18 -1.91
N THR A 71 -10.44 -52.83 -1.39
CA THR A 71 -11.66 -52.18 -0.93
C THR A 71 -11.38 -51.30 0.29
N ASP A 72 -10.63 -51.80 1.28
CA ASP A 72 -10.20 -51.05 2.46
C ASP A 72 -9.40 -49.80 2.06
N ARG A 73 -8.43 -49.96 1.15
CA ARG A 73 -7.67 -48.81 0.62
C ARG A 73 -8.58 -47.78 -0.04
N ARG A 74 -9.57 -48.23 -0.81
CA ARG A 74 -10.53 -47.32 -1.47
C ARG A 74 -11.42 -46.60 -0.46
N ILE A 75 -11.89 -47.30 0.58
CA ILE A 75 -12.67 -46.69 1.67
C ILE A 75 -11.84 -45.63 2.39
N MET A 76 -10.60 -45.98 2.76
CA MET A 76 -9.67 -45.06 3.43
C MET A 76 -9.33 -43.84 2.57
N HIS A 77 -9.10 -44.03 1.27
CA HIS A 77 -8.90 -42.92 0.37
C HIS A 77 -10.15 -42.02 0.29
N GLY A 78 -11.34 -42.62 0.19
CA GLY A 78 -12.59 -41.88 0.16
C GLY A 78 -12.90 -41.12 1.46
N THR A 79 -12.48 -41.63 2.63
CA THR A 79 -12.63 -40.90 3.91
C THR A 79 -11.64 -39.76 4.02
N VAL A 80 -10.38 -39.96 3.62
CA VAL A 80 -9.37 -38.89 3.57
C VAL A 80 -9.80 -37.78 2.63
N GLN A 81 -10.25 -38.12 1.42
CA GLN A 81 -10.75 -37.12 0.48
C GLN A 81 -11.91 -36.31 1.05
N ARG A 82 -12.90 -36.95 1.67
CA ARG A 82 -14.03 -36.23 2.29
C ARG A 82 -13.57 -35.24 3.36
N ARG A 83 -12.67 -35.67 4.26
CA ARG A 83 -12.10 -34.80 5.30
C ARG A 83 -11.34 -33.62 4.71
N VAL A 84 -10.57 -33.84 3.64
CA VAL A 84 -9.86 -32.76 2.94
C VAL A 84 -10.85 -31.77 2.33
N HIS A 85 -11.91 -32.26 1.67
CA HIS A 85 -12.93 -31.38 1.10
C HIS A 85 -13.68 -30.58 2.18
N GLU A 86 -14.02 -31.19 3.31
CA GLU A 86 -14.64 -30.53 4.46
C GLU A 86 -13.72 -29.42 5.02
N ALA A 87 -12.43 -29.73 5.24
CA ALA A 87 -11.46 -28.74 5.71
C ALA A 87 -11.26 -27.58 4.71
N MET A 88 -11.19 -27.89 3.41
CA MET A 88 -11.11 -26.87 2.37
C MET A 88 -12.37 -26.00 2.31
N HIS A 89 -13.55 -26.60 2.51
CA HIS A 89 -14.80 -25.86 2.55
C HIS A 89 -14.82 -24.89 3.73
N GLN A 90 -14.47 -25.35 4.94
CA GLN A 90 -14.36 -24.52 6.13
C GLN A 90 -13.39 -23.35 5.92
N TYR A 91 -12.23 -23.64 5.31
CA TYR A 91 -11.25 -22.60 4.99
C TYR A 91 -11.82 -21.54 4.02
N LYS A 92 -12.54 -21.97 2.97
CA LYS A 92 -13.22 -21.06 2.04
C LYS A 92 -14.27 -20.20 2.74
N MET A 93 -15.09 -20.80 3.62
CA MET A 93 -16.08 -20.05 4.40
C MET A 93 -15.42 -18.97 5.27
N GLY A 94 -14.32 -19.30 5.96
CA GLY A 94 -13.58 -18.31 6.76
C GLY A 94 -12.96 -17.18 5.92
N ILE A 95 -12.57 -17.45 4.68
CA ILE A 95 -12.14 -16.40 3.73
C ILE A 95 -13.32 -15.51 3.34
N GLU A 96 -14.47 -16.09 3.00
CA GLU A 96 -15.65 -15.32 2.61
C GLU A 96 -16.17 -14.45 3.77
N GLU A 97 -16.23 -14.97 4.99
CA GLU A 97 -16.57 -14.18 6.19
C GLU A 97 -15.59 -13.01 6.41
N ARG A 98 -14.30 -13.21 6.14
CA ARG A 98 -13.31 -12.13 6.24
C ARG A 98 -13.49 -11.09 5.12
N ARG A 99 -13.84 -11.52 3.91
CA ARG A 99 -14.14 -10.63 2.77
C ARG A 99 -15.38 -9.80 3.02
N GLU A 100 -16.43 -10.41 3.57
CA GLU A 100 -17.67 -9.73 3.94
C GLU A 100 -17.41 -8.66 5.01
N ARG A 101 -16.73 -9.02 6.11
CA ARG A 101 -16.32 -8.05 7.14
C ARG A 101 -15.49 -6.90 6.59
N LEU A 102 -14.58 -7.18 5.66
CA LEU A 102 -13.78 -6.13 5.01
C LEU A 102 -14.65 -5.22 4.14
N ARG A 103 -15.61 -5.79 3.42
CA ARG A 103 -16.56 -5.01 2.61
C ARG A 103 -17.38 -4.07 3.48
N ASP A 104 -17.96 -4.58 4.57
CA ASP A 104 -18.74 -3.76 5.50
C ASP A 104 -17.90 -2.62 6.08
N LEU A 105 -16.66 -2.90 6.46
CA LEU A 105 -15.73 -1.87 6.96
C LEU A 105 -15.49 -0.79 5.89
N LEU A 106 -15.14 -1.17 4.67
CA LEU A 106 -14.89 -0.23 3.58
C LEU A 106 -16.14 0.57 3.22
N ASP A 107 -17.32 -0.05 3.20
CA ASP A 107 -18.58 0.63 2.95
C ASP A 107 -18.89 1.66 4.04
N THR A 108 -18.55 1.37 5.30
CA THR A 108 -18.72 2.33 6.40
C THR A 108 -17.74 3.50 6.30
N GLU A 109 -16.49 3.24 5.94
CA GLU A 109 -15.48 4.28 5.71
C GLU A 109 -15.86 5.18 4.54
N GLU A 110 -16.30 4.60 3.41
CA GLU A 110 -16.75 5.36 2.25
C GLU A 110 -17.92 6.28 2.59
N LYS A 111 -18.94 5.76 3.30
CA LYS A 111 -20.07 6.58 3.77
C LYS A 111 -19.62 7.71 4.70
N HIS A 112 -18.67 7.43 5.59
CA HIS A 112 -18.12 8.46 6.47
C HIS A 112 -17.45 9.58 5.66
N TYR A 113 -16.59 9.24 4.69
CA TYR A 113 -15.93 10.24 3.86
C TYR A 113 -16.90 11.03 2.99
N ILE A 114 -17.94 10.40 2.44
CA ILE A 114 -18.99 11.11 1.69
C ILE A 114 -19.68 12.13 2.61
N ASN A 115 -20.09 11.72 3.81
CA ASN A 115 -20.72 12.62 4.77
C ASN A 115 -19.80 13.77 5.20
N GLU A 116 -18.51 13.49 5.40
CA GLU A 116 -17.50 14.51 5.72
C GLU A 116 -17.37 15.53 4.58
N MET A 117 -17.25 15.06 3.34
CA MET A 117 -17.18 15.92 2.15
C MET A 117 -18.44 16.77 1.99
N GLU A 118 -19.62 16.18 2.12
CA GLU A 118 -20.90 16.91 2.06
C GLU A 118 -21.02 17.94 3.18
N SER A 119 -20.49 17.66 4.37
CA SER A 119 -20.49 18.62 5.50
C SER A 119 -19.49 19.76 5.33
N MET A 120 -18.39 19.53 4.61
CA MET A 120 -17.38 20.54 4.31
C MET A 120 -17.80 21.46 3.16
N GLU A 121 -18.67 20.99 2.28
CA GLU A 121 -19.20 21.80 1.19
C GLU A 121 -20.16 22.87 1.73
N GLU A 122 -19.78 24.16 1.58
CA GLU A 122 -20.67 25.27 1.89
C GLU A 122 -21.98 25.09 1.12
N THR A 123 -23.10 24.96 1.83
CA THR A 123 -24.39 24.79 1.17
C THR A 123 -24.72 26.02 0.33
N THR A 124 -25.52 25.85 -0.73
CA THR A 124 -25.92 26.98 -1.59
C THR A 124 -26.61 28.10 -0.79
N LEU A 125 -27.33 27.74 0.28
CA LEU A 125 -27.98 28.66 1.20
C LEU A 125 -26.96 29.45 2.04
N GLU A 126 -25.95 28.80 2.59
CA GLU A 126 -24.86 29.46 3.35
C GLU A 126 -24.09 30.43 2.45
N ARG A 127 -23.75 30.00 1.23
CA ARG A 127 -23.06 30.85 0.25
C ARG A 127 -23.90 32.08 -0.09
N GLN A 128 -25.21 31.92 -0.27
CA GLN A 128 -26.12 33.05 -0.49
C GLN A 128 -26.20 33.96 0.73
N ALA A 129 -26.27 33.43 1.95
CA ALA A 129 -26.28 34.22 3.18
C ALA A 129 -25.00 35.05 3.33
N LYS A 130 -23.83 34.45 3.08
CA LYS A 130 -22.52 35.12 3.08
C LYS A 130 -22.47 36.25 2.05
N MET A 131 -23.04 36.05 0.86
CA MET A 131 -23.16 37.08 -0.17
C MET A 131 -24.08 38.24 0.26
N ARG A 132 -25.21 37.94 0.91
CA ARG A 132 -26.13 38.98 1.44
C ARG A 132 -25.47 39.80 2.55
N GLU A 133 -24.79 39.15 3.50
CA GLU A 133 -24.04 39.84 4.55
C GLU A 133 -22.91 40.71 3.97
N ARG A 134 -22.17 40.20 2.98
CA ARG A 134 -21.17 41.00 2.27
C ARG A 134 -21.78 42.20 1.54
N ALA A 135 -22.94 42.04 0.92
CA ALA A 135 -23.63 43.15 0.26
C ALA A 135 -24.11 44.20 1.28
N LYS A 136 -24.61 43.76 2.44
CA LYS A 136 -25.05 44.64 3.53
C LYS A 136 -23.88 45.45 4.10
N THR A 137 -22.77 44.80 4.45
CA THR A 137 -21.55 45.47 4.94
C THR A 137 -20.98 46.47 3.93
N LEU A 138 -20.97 46.14 2.63
CA LEU A 138 -20.56 47.07 1.59
C LEU A 138 -21.51 48.27 1.47
N ARG A 139 -22.82 48.06 1.60
CA ARG A 139 -23.81 49.14 1.59
C ARG A 139 -23.62 50.06 2.79
N GLU A 140 -23.47 49.51 3.99
CA GLU A 140 -23.22 50.28 5.22
C GLU A 140 -21.92 51.07 5.14
N ARG A 141 -20.85 50.47 4.59
CA ARG A 141 -19.59 51.17 4.37
C ARG A 141 -19.76 52.37 3.42
N ARG A 142 -20.39 52.18 2.26
CA ARG A 142 -20.65 53.27 1.29
C ARG A 142 -21.51 54.38 1.89
N GLU A 143 -22.53 54.01 2.67
CA GLU A 143 -23.38 54.94 3.39
C GLU A 143 -22.59 55.76 4.40
N SER A 144 -21.72 55.11 5.19
CA SER A 144 -20.86 55.77 6.17
C SER A 144 -19.86 56.73 5.53
N GLU A 145 -19.26 56.35 4.40
CA GLU A 145 -18.32 57.19 3.63
C GLU A 145 -19.06 58.39 3.04
N ARG A 146 -20.28 58.21 2.51
CA ARG A 146 -21.10 59.32 2.03
C ARG A 146 -21.46 60.29 3.15
N GLN A 147 -21.85 59.78 4.31
CA GLN A 147 -22.20 60.62 5.46
C GLN A 147 -20.99 61.44 5.95
N LYS A 148 -19.81 60.82 6.05
CA LYS A 148 -18.56 61.53 6.39
C LYS A 148 -18.27 62.66 5.40
N LEU A 149 -18.36 62.39 4.10
CA LEU A 149 -18.15 63.41 3.07
C LEU A 149 -19.16 64.56 3.18
N VAL A 150 -20.44 64.25 3.47
CA VAL A 150 -21.46 65.28 3.67
C VAL A 150 -21.15 66.15 4.88
N VAL A 151 -20.70 65.57 5.99
CA VAL A 151 -20.28 66.34 7.19
C VAL A 151 -19.10 67.25 6.86
N GLU A 152 -18.03 66.71 6.25
CA GLU A 152 -16.85 67.50 5.87
C GLU A 152 -17.21 68.66 4.95
N LYS A 153 -18.11 68.43 3.97
CA LYS A 153 -18.55 69.48 3.04
C LYS A 153 -19.44 70.52 3.69
N ARG A 154 -20.29 70.12 4.63
CA ARG A 154 -21.08 71.08 5.44
C ARG A 154 -20.19 71.93 6.33
N ASP A 155 -19.17 71.34 6.94
CA ASP A 155 -18.19 72.07 7.74
C ASP A 155 -17.37 73.04 6.89
N GLN A 156 -16.94 72.60 5.69
CA GLN A 156 -16.28 73.47 4.72
C GLN A 156 -17.17 74.67 4.36
N GLN A 157 -18.42 74.40 3.99
CA GLN A 157 -19.39 75.46 3.65
C GLN A 157 -19.59 76.42 4.83
N PHE A 158 -19.72 75.91 6.05
CA PHE A 158 -19.85 76.75 7.24
C PHE A 158 -18.62 77.65 7.44
N ARG A 159 -17.41 77.11 7.29
CA ARG A 159 -16.17 77.91 7.40
C ARG A 159 -16.06 79.00 6.35
N GLU A 160 -16.50 78.71 5.13
CA GLU A 160 -16.47 79.67 4.02
C GLU A 160 -17.55 80.74 4.15
N GLN A 161 -18.77 80.38 4.58
CA GLN A 161 -19.91 81.30 4.63
C GLN A 161 -19.96 82.12 5.93
N CYS A 162 -19.41 81.62 7.05
CA CYS A 162 -19.43 82.34 8.32
C CYS A 162 -18.57 83.61 8.29
N GLU A 163 -19.22 84.78 8.28
CA GLU A 163 -18.57 86.10 8.25
C GLU A 163 -17.66 86.32 9.47
N GLU A 164 -18.12 85.95 10.67
CA GLU A 164 -17.35 86.10 11.91
C GLU A 164 -16.02 85.34 11.84
N LEU A 165 -16.05 84.12 11.31
CA LEU A 165 -14.84 83.32 11.12
C LEU A 165 -13.91 83.94 10.07
N ARG A 166 -14.46 84.47 8.97
CA ARG A 166 -13.67 85.17 7.94
C ARG A 166 -12.95 86.40 8.50
N SER A 167 -13.59 87.18 9.34
CA SER A 167 -12.98 88.33 10.01
C SER A 167 -11.82 87.88 10.92
N LEU A 168 -12.03 86.85 11.75
CA LEU A 168 -10.99 86.31 12.63
C LEU A 168 -9.79 85.76 11.85
N MET A 169 -10.02 85.00 10.77
CA MET A 169 -8.96 84.46 9.92
C MET A 169 -8.14 85.57 9.24
N THR A 170 -8.81 86.63 8.78
CA THR A 170 -8.15 87.80 8.21
C THR A 170 -7.24 88.47 9.23
N HIS A 171 -7.72 88.71 10.45
CA HIS A 171 -6.93 89.30 11.52
C HIS A 171 -5.73 88.43 11.92
N ARG A 172 -5.91 87.12 12.03
CA ARG A 172 -4.82 86.18 12.29
C ARG A 172 -3.75 86.26 11.19
N ARG A 173 -4.16 86.20 9.93
CA ARG A 173 -3.24 86.30 8.78
C ARG A 173 -2.51 87.64 8.74
N GLN A 174 -3.18 88.74 9.07
CA GLN A 174 -2.52 90.04 9.22
C GLN A 174 -1.46 90.01 10.32
N GLY A 175 -1.75 89.38 11.47
CA GLY A 175 -0.77 89.17 12.54
C GLY A 175 0.45 88.37 12.09
N GLU A 176 0.24 87.27 11.36
CA GLU A 176 1.30 86.44 10.77
C GLU A 176 2.17 87.27 9.82
N VAL A 177 1.56 87.98 8.86
CA VAL A 177 2.29 88.86 7.91
C VAL A 177 3.07 89.96 8.64
N CYS A 178 2.49 90.58 9.67
CA CYS A 178 3.18 91.58 10.48
C CYS A 178 4.40 90.99 11.21
N SER A 179 4.29 89.77 11.73
CA SER A 179 5.39 89.07 12.39
C SER A 179 6.52 88.72 11.41
N GLU A 180 6.18 88.15 10.25
CA GLU A 180 7.13 87.83 9.19
C GLU A 180 7.85 89.08 8.69
N ARG A 181 7.11 90.19 8.51
CA ARG A 181 7.69 91.46 8.07
C ARG A 181 8.69 92.02 9.09
N LYS A 182 8.44 91.85 10.39
CA LYS A 182 9.41 92.27 11.43
C LYS A 182 10.72 91.48 11.29
N VAL A 183 10.62 90.15 11.11
CA VAL A 183 11.79 89.28 10.91
C VAL A 183 12.55 89.66 9.63
N GLN A 184 11.84 89.97 8.54
CA GLN A 184 12.48 90.44 7.31
C GLN A 184 13.25 91.75 7.48
N LEU A 185 12.70 92.70 8.26
CA LEU A 185 13.37 93.97 8.54
C LEU A 185 14.63 93.78 9.37
N THR A 186 14.57 92.97 10.44
CA THR A 186 15.75 92.68 11.27
C THR A 186 16.85 92.01 10.46
N MET A 187 16.50 91.00 9.65
CA MET A 187 17.45 90.31 8.76
C MET A 187 18.08 91.29 7.76
N LYS A 188 17.30 92.21 7.19
CA LYS A 188 17.81 93.22 6.26
C LYS A 188 18.77 94.21 6.94
N GLU A 189 18.53 94.56 8.19
CA GLU A 189 19.42 95.41 8.97
C GLU A 189 20.74 94.72 9.30
N GLU A 190 20.69 93.44 9.68
CA GLU A 190 21.88 92.61 9.92
C GLU A 190 22.73 92.48 8.66
N ILE A 191 22.11 92.20 7.50
CA ILE A 191 22.80 92.15 6.21
C ILE A 191 23.49 93.48 5.91
N ARG A 192 22.80 94.61 6.08
CA ARG A 192 23.38 95.95 5.86
C ARG A 192 24.55 96.26 6.79
N LYS A 193 24.51 95.77 8.04
CA LYS A 193 25.64 95.93 8.97
C LYS A 193 26.84 95.11 8.50
N ALA A 194 26.62 93.85 8.13
CA ALA A 194 27.66 92.98 7.60
C ALA A 194 28.28 93.54 6.31
N GLU A 195 27.49 94.06 5.37
CA GLU A 195 27.98 94.72 4.15
C GLU A 195 28.87 95.93 4.48
N LYS A 196 28.47 96.78 5.43
CA LYS A 196 29.28 97.93 5.88
C LYS A 196 30.57 97.50 6.56
N GLU A 197 30.55 96.44 7.35
CA GLU A 197 31.75 95.89 7.99
C GLU A 197 32.72 95.30 6.95
N GLN A 198 32.19 94.59 5.96
CA GLN A 198 32.97 94.09 4.82
C GLN A 198 33.59 95.25 4.02
N GLU A 199 32.81 96.27 3.68
CA GLU A 199 33.29 97.44 2.94
C GLU A 199 34.43 98.16 3.69
N LYS A 200 34.30 98.35 5.01
CA LYS A 200 35.38 98.90 5.86
C LYS A 200 36.63 98.04 5.84
N LEU A 201 36.48 96.72 6.00
CA LEU A 201 37.60 95.79 5.96
C LEU A 201 38.34 95.83 4.60
N PHE A 202 37.59 95.89 3.49
CA PHE A 202 38.17 96.03 2.16
C PHE A 202 38.91 97.36 1.98
N ALA A 203 38.36 98.47 2.50
CA ALA A 203 39.03 99.77 2.48
C ALA A 203 40.38 99.73 3.25
N ASP A 204 40.39 99.17 4.46
CA ASP A 204 41.61 99.02 5.27
C ASP A 204 42.67 98.15 4.58
N LEU A 205 42.26 97.05 3.93
CA LEU A 205 43.16 96.19 3.16
C LEU A 205 43.72 96.92 1.93
N TRP A 206 42.90 97.72 1.25
CA TRP A 206 43.35 98.54 0.13
C TRP A 206 44.36 99.61 0.54
N ASP A 207 44.12 100.30 1.66
CA ASP A 207 45.07 101.29 2.19
C ASP A 207 46.40 100.63 2.59
N LYS A 208 46.37 99.46 3.22
CA LYS A 208 47.59 98.67 3.52
C LYS A 208 48.34 98.26 2.25
N ASP A 209 47.64 97.79 1.22
CA ASP A 209 48.26 97.44 -0.08
C ASP A 209 48.84 98.68 -0.79
N ARG A 210 48.15 99.83 -0.73
CA ARG A 210 48.67 101.12 -1.24
C ARG A 210 49.98 101.49 -0.56
N LEU A 211 50.01 101.48 0.78
CA LEU A 211 51.20 101.78 1.58
C LEU A 211 52.35 100.78 1.31
N ALA A 212 52.05 99.49 1.18
CA ALA A 212 53.06 98.48 0.85
C ALA A 212 53.66 98.68 -0.56
N LYS A 213 52.84 99.06 -1.55
CA LYS A 213 53.28 99.41 -2.90
C LYS A 213 54.17 100.66 -2.91
N GLU A 214 53.80 101.68 -2.13
CA GLU A 214 54.62 102.89 -1.93
C GLU A 214 55.98 102.56 -1.27
N ALA A 215 56.00 101.77 -0.21
CA ALA A 215 57.23 101.31 0.45
C ALA A 215 58.12 100.43 -0.45
N ARG A 216 57.52 99.65 -1.35
CA ARG A 216 58.25 98.86 -2.35
C ARG A 216 58.85 99.73 -3.45
N ARG A 217 58.18 100.83 -3.81
CA ARG A 217 58.72 101.83 -4.76
C ARG A 217 59.90 102.58 -4.14
N SER A 218 59.81 102.98 -2.88
CA SER A 218 60.90 103.70 -2.19
C SER A 218 62.14 102.83 -1.90
N ARG A 219 62.00 101.51 -1.75
CA ARG A 219 63.14 100.56 -1.62
C ARG A 219 63.85 100.21 -2.94
N LYS A 220 63.29 100.59 -4.10
CA LYS A 220 63.87 100.35 -5.43
C LYS A 220 64.58 101.58 -6.01
N HIS A 221 64.70 102.66 -5.23
CA HIS A 221 65.59 103.80 -5.47
C HIS A 221 66.67 103.79 -4.40
#